data_AF-A0A3C0KZS6-F1
#
_entry.id   AF-A0A3C0KZS6-F1
#
_cell.length_a   1.000
_cell.length_b   1.000
_cell.length_c   1.000
_cell.angle_alpha   90.00
_cell.angle_beta   90.00
_cell.angle_gamma   90.00
#
_symmetry.space_group_name_H-M   'P 1'
#
loop_
_entity.id
_entity.type
_entity.pdbx_description
1 polymer ?
#
loop_
_entity_poly.entity_id
_entity_poly.type
_entity_poly.pdbx_seq_one_letter_code
_entity_poly.pdbx_strand_id
1 'polypeptide(L)'
;ALPISPRQQARRDIEQFALLQAAQVQALQHIGRSRKIMTDAQFAVARYQASNPRLDGAIAARLAMQGIAPAAAGGVSWRWDPRAQMVWSTFSHEDSEALLRQITCATCVITGSEGLDYWLLMHPELAGQQRLYEQELARRVALIAGAKSIVLKGAGHMVHYDAPDAFSQAVLDFLSASNPH
;
A
#
# COMPACT_ATOMS: atom_id res chain seq x y z
N ALA A 1 -35.27 -30.28 -8.03
CA ALA A 1 -35.16 -28.83 -7.78
C ALA A 1 -34.73 -28.16 -9.07
N LEU A 2 -35.38 -27.06 -9.49
CA LEU A 2 -34.99 -26.33 -10.70
C LEU A 2 -33.67 -25.58 -10.47
N PRO A 3 -32.75 -25.56 -11.45
CA PRO A 3 -31.49 -24.84 -11.32
C PRO A 3 -31.73 -23.33 -11.25
N ILE A 4 -30.92 -22.66 -10.42
CA ILE A 4 -30.99 -21.22 -10.18
C ILE A 4 -30.53 -20.50 -11.45
N SER A 5 -31.29 -19.50 -11.92
CA SER A 5 -30.89 -18.75 -13.12
C SER A 5 -29.65 -17.87 -12.86
N PRO A 6 -28.84 -17.55 -13.88
CA PRO A 6 -27.65 -16.70 -13.72
C PRO A 6 -27.94 -15.32 -13.10
N ARG A 7 -29.13 -14.75 -13.36
CA ARG A 7 -29.58 -13.50 -12.74
C ARG A 7 -29.89 -13.64 -11.26
N GLN A 8 -30.47 -14.77 -10.85
CA GLN A 8 -30.76 -15.08 -9.44
C GLN A 8 -29.47 -15.40 -8.68
N GLN A 9 -28.49 -16.04 -9.33
CA GLN A 9 -27.16 -16.28 -8.77
C GLN A 9 -26.42 -14.96 -8.53
N ALA A 10 -26.32 -14.09 -9.55
CA ALA A 10 -25.68 -12.78 -9.41
C ALA A 10 -26.33 -11.91 -8.31
N ARG A 11 -27.66 -11.97 -8.15
CA ARG A 11 -28.34 -11.25 -7.06
C ARG A 11 -28.01 -11.79 -5.68
N ARG A 12 -27.90 -13.12 -5.52
CA ARG A 12 -27.42 -13.74 -4.28
C ARG A 12 -25.98 -13.36 -3.97
N ASP A 13 -25.12 -13.33 -4.98
CA ASP A 13 -23.72 -12.96 -4.82
C ASP A 13 -23.58 -11.50 -4.36
N ILE A 14 -24.42 -10.59 -4.88
CA ILE A 14 -24.50 -9.19 -4.42
C ILE A 14 -25.01 -9.09 -2.98
N GLU A 15 -26.09 -9.79 -2.63
CA GLU A 15 -26.64 -9.78 -1.26
C GLU A 15 -25.64 -10.36 -0.25
N GLN A 16 -24.94 -11.43 -0.61
CA GLN A 16 -23.91 -12.05 0.22
C GLN A 16 -22.69 -11.14 0.37
N PHE A 17 -22.25 -10.50 -0.72
CA PHE A 17 -21.17 -9.51 -0.68
C PHE A 17 -21.53 -8.30 0.19
N ALA A 18 -22.75 -7.77 0.06
CA ALA A 18 -23.23 -6.67 0.88
C ALA A 18 -23.28 -7.04 2.38
N LEU A 19 -23.68 -8.27 2.71
CA LEU A 19 -23.66 -8.77 4.09
C LEU A 19 -22.23 -8.89 4.64
N LEU A 20 -21.29 -9.40 3.84
CA LEU A 20 -19.88 -9.50 4.23
C LEU A 20 -19.25 -8.12 4.44
N GLN A 21 -19.51 -7.17 3.54
CA GLN A 21 -19.07 -5.78 3.70
C GLN A 21 -19.70 -5.11 4.93
N ALA A 22 -21.00 -5.30 5.16
CA ALA A 22 -21.68 -4.76 6.33
C ALA A 22 -21.11 -5.32 7.64
N ALA A 23 -20.88 -6.64 7.70
CA ALA A 23 -20.26 -7.29 8.85
C ALA A 23 -18.84 -6.78 9.09
N GLN A 24 -18.06 -6.57 8.03
CA GLN A 24 -16.74 -5.98 8.11
C GLN A 24 -16.80 -4.54 8.63
N VAL A 25 -17.65 -3.68 8.06
CA VAL A 25 -17.84 -2.30 8.52
C VAL A 25 -18.30 -2.27 9.99
N GLN A 26 -19.17 -3.16 10.42
CA GLN A 26 -19.60 -3.27 11.82
C GLN A 26 -18.45 -3.72 12.74
N ALA A 27 -17.68 -4.74 12.36
CA ALA A 27 -16.49 -5.15 13.12
C ALA A 27 -15.49 -3.99 13.25
N LEU A 28 -15.33 -3.24 12.16
CA LEU A 28 -14.51 -2.04 12.06
C LEU A 28 -14.99 -0.89 12.97
N GLN A 29 -16.31 -0.72 13.17
CA GLN A 29 -16.86 0.29 14.11
C GLN A 29 -16.48 0.03 15.57
N HIS A 30 -16.16 -1.21 15.92
CA HIS A 30 -15.78 -1.63 17.27
C HIS A 30 -14.27 -1.67 17.51
N ILE A 31 -13.44 -1.47 16.47
CA ILE A 31 -11.99 -1.32 16.64
C ILE A 31 -11.73 -0.03 17.40
N GLY A 32 -11.11 -0.18 18.58
CA GLY A 32 -10.90 0.91 19.52
C GLY A 32 -10.20 2.12 18.88
N ARG A 33 -10.72 3.31 19.19
CA ARG A 33 -10.11 4.61 18.86
C ARG A 33 -8.79 4.87 19.60
N SER A 34 -8.35 3.95 20.48
CA SER A 34 -7.20 4.18 21.34
C SER A 34 -5.92 4.16 20.52
N ARG A 35 -5.28 5.32 20.43
CA ARG A 35 -3.95 5.42 19.87
C ARG A 35 -2.99 4.66 20.78
N LYS A 36 -2.18 3.77 20.20
CA LYS A 36 -1.14 3.07 20.95
C LYS A 36 -0.14 4.09 21.49
N ILE A 37 -0.02 4.14 22.81
CA ILE A 37 0.92 5.01 23.51
C ILE A 37 2.32 4.41 23.44
N MET A 38 3.29 5.27 23.19
CA MET A 38 4.72 4.99 23.17
C MET A 38 5.38 5.79 24.29
N THR A 39 6.43 5.24 24.89
CA THR A 39 7.06 5.80 26.09
C THR A 39 7.51 7.25 25.88
N ASP A 40 8.17 7.53 24.75
CA ASP A 40 8.69 8.84 24.40
C ASP A 40 8.92 8.97 22.89
N ALA A 41 9.41 10.14 22.49
CA ALA A 41 9.75 10.44 21.11
C ALA A 41 10.90 9.58 20.56
N GLN A 42 11.91 9.24 21.38
CA GLN A 42 13.04 8.42 20.93
C GLN A 42 12.57 7.01 20.57
N PHE A 43 11.67 6.44 21.37
CA PHE A 43 11.03 5.17 21.09
C PHE A 43 10.22 5.23 19.78
N ALA A 44 9.49 6.32 19.53
CA ALA A 44 8.75 6.50 18.29
C ALA A 44 9.67 6.56 17.05
N VAL A 45 10.79 7.27 17.14
CA VAL A 45 11.83 7.32 16.10
C VAL A 45 12.42 5.94 15.84
N ALA A 46 12.84 5.24 16.90
CA ALA A 46 13.41 3.90 16.79
C ALA A 46 12.41 2.91 16.16
N ARG A 47 11.14 2.98 16.56
CA ARG A 47 10.08 2.17 15.99
C ARG A 47 9.85 2.49 14.50
N TYR A 48 9.89 3.76 14.11
CA TYR A 48 9.74 4.16 12.71
C TYR A 48 10.91 3.70 11.85
N GLN A 49 12.14 3.82 12.35
CA GLN A 49 13.35 3.32 11.68
C GLN A 49 13.35 1.80 11.53
N ALA A 50 12.90 1.06 12.55
CA ALA A 50 12.83 -0.40 12.50
C ALA A 50 11.92 -0.91 11.37
N SER A 51 10.85 -0.17 11.05
CA SER A 51 9.98 -0.47 9.90
C SER A 51 10.52 0.03 8.57
N ASN A 52 11.53 0.91 8.57
CA ASN A 52 12.11 1.52 7.38
C ASN A 52 13.65 1.49 7.47
N PRO A 53 14.29 0.31 7.48
CA PRO A 53 15.69 0.17 7.87
C PRO A 53 16.68 0.88 6.94
N ARG A 54 16.30 1.11 5.67
CA ARG A 54 17.13 1.79 4.66
C ARG A 54 16.93 3.30 4.61
N LEU A 55 15.96 3.83 5.35
CA LEU A 55 15.73 5.27 5.44
C LEU A 55 16.86 5.93 6.23
N ASP A 56 17.35 7.08 5.76
CA ASP A 56 18.31 7.90 6.51
C ASP A 56 17.77 8.23 7.91
N GLY A 57 18.60 8.03 8.93
CA GLY A 57 18.18 8.16 10.33
C GLY A 57 17.74 9.58 10.70
N ALA A 58 18.34 10.62 10.10
CA ALA A 58 17.95 12.00 10.36
C ALA A 58 16.61 12.34 9.69
N ILE A 59 16.35 11.80 8.50
CA ILE A 59 15.03 11.89 7.85
C ILE A 59 13.99 11.12 8.66
N ALA A 60 14.27 9.89 9.07
CA ALA A 60 13.38 9.07 9.88
C ALA A 60 13.00 9.75 11.19
N ALA A 61 13.98 10.34 11.89
CA ALA A 61 13.74 11.11 13.10
C ALA A 61 12.80 12.29 12.84
N ARG A 62 13.06 13.08 11.78
CA ARG A 62 12.24 14.22 11.40
C ARG A 62 10.79 13.83 11.09
N LEU A 63 10.59 12.77 10.30
CA LEU A 63 9.26 12.28 9.92
C LEU A 63 8.50 11.73 11.13
N ALA A 64 9.16 10.94 11.98
CA ALA A 64 8.56 10.43 13.20
C ALA A 64 8.15 11.56 14.15
N MET A 65 8.99 12.58 14.33
CA MET A 65 8.68 13.76 15.15
C MET A 65 7.48 14.55 14.63
N GLN A 66 7.33 14.68 13.32
CA GLN A 66 6.15 15.29 12.71
C GLN A 66 4.88 14.46 12.93
N GLY A 67 5.04 13.12 12.97
CA GLY A 67 3.98 12.14 13.09
C GLY A 67 3.47 11.88 14.51
N ILE A 68 4.13 12.37 15.57
CA ILE A 68 3.73 12.12 16.96
C ILE A 68 3.07 13.33 17.65
N ALA A 69 2.21 13.06 18.63
CA ALA A 69 1.65 14.05 19.54
C ALA A 69 1.68 13.51 20.98
N PRO A 70 1.71 14.40 22.00
CA PRO A 70 1.59 13.99 23.40
C PRO A 70 0.32 13.16 23.63
N ALA A 71 0.43 12.09 24.42
CA ALA A 71 -0.71 11.27 24.83
C ALA A 71 -1.23 11.69 26.21
N ALA A 72 -2.55 11.60 26.42
CA ALA A 72 -3.19 12.03 27.68
C ALA A 72 -2.70 11.24 28.91
N ALA A 73 -2.30 9.97 28.73
CA ALA A 73 -1.75 9.14 29.80
C ALA A 73 -0.21 9.24 29.94
N GLY A 74 0.41 10.27 29.35
CA GLY A 74 1.86 10.43 29.28
C GLY A 74 2.48 9.78 28.04
N GLY A 75 3.71 10.18 27.72
CA GLY A 75 4.42 9.74 26.52
C GLY A 75 3.85 10.35 25.23
N VAL A 76 3.99 9.63 24.13
CA VAL A 76 3.58 10.09 22.79
C VAL A 76 2.75 9.06 22.06
N SER A 77 1.97 9.50 21.08
CA SER A 77 1.19 8.63 20.21
C SER A 77 1.22 9.15 18.79
N TRP A 78 0.98 8.28 17.82
CA TRP A 78 0.87 8.70 16.43
C TRP A 78 -0.33 9.64 16.23
N ARG A 79 -0.13 10.73 15.49
CA ARG A 79 -1.14 11.77 15.21
C ARG A 79 -2.24 11.28 14.29
N TRP A 80 -1.95 10.30 13.44
CA TRP A 80 -2.94 9.77 12.51
C TRP A 80 -4.06 9.04 13.23
N ASP A 81 -5.21 8.97 12.58
CA ASP A 81 -6.35 8.20 13.05
C ASP A 81 -6.01 6.70 12.92
N PRO A 82 -6.06 5.90 14.01
CA PRO A 82 -5.87 4.46 13.92
C PRO A 82 -6.80 3.79 12.90
N ARG A 83 -7.95 4.41 12.59
CA ARG A 83 -8.89 3.91 11.60
C ARG A 83 -8.38 3.97 10.15
N ALA A 84 -7.34 4.74 9.88
CA ALA A 84 -6.68 4.72 8.57
C ALA A 84 -6.08 3.34 8.24
N GLN A 85 -5.77 2.52 9.25
CA GLN A 85 -5.31 1.14 9.07
C GLN A 85 -6.41 0.19 8.53
N MET A 86 -7.67 0.64 8.49
CA MET A 86 -8.83 -0.20 8.18
C MET A 86 -9.23 -0.18 6.69
N VAL A 87 -8.55 0.62 5.85
CA VAL A 87 -8.97 0.90 4.47
C VAL A 87 -8.73 -0.28 3.50
N TRP A 88 -7.91 -1.26 3.87
CA TRP A 88 -7.38 -2.29 2.96
C TRP A 88 -8.36 -3.38 2.54
N SER A 89 -9.62 -3.34 2.96
CA SER A 89 -10.51 -4.50 2.84
C SER A 89 -11.72 -4.31 1.91
N THR A 90 -11.82 -3.17 1.21
CA THR A 90 -13.07 -2.76 0.56
C THR A 90 -13.14 -2.97 -0.96
N PHE A 91 -12.03 -3.29 -1.63
CA PHE A 91 -12.03 -3.46 -3.10
C PHE A 91 -11.64 -4.88 -3.50
N SER A 92 -12.43 -5.47 -4.41
CA SER A 92 -12.06 -6.71 -5.10
C SER A 92 -10.79 -6.48 -5.93
N HIS A 93 -9.97 -7.52 -6.07
CA HIS A 93 -8.86 -7.52 -7.01
C HIS A 93 -9.35 -7.27 -8.44
N GLU A 94 -10.51 -7.84 -8.80
CA GLU A 94 -11.13 -7.66 -10.12
C GLU A 94 -11.55 -6.21 -10.37
N ASP A 95 -12.23 -5.58 -9.41
CA ASP A 95 -12.65 -4.17 -9.51
C ASP A 95 -11.44 -3.24 -9.63
N SER A 96 -10.40 -3.50 -8.83
CA SER A 96 -9.15 -2.73 -8.86
C SER A 96 -8.50 -2.82 -10.25
N GLU A 97 -8.43 -4.01 -10.83
CA GLU A 97 -7.89 -4.20 -12.18
C GLU A 97 -8.75 -3.59 -13.28
N ALA A 98 -10.08 -3.61 -13.13
CA ALA A 98 -10.98 -2.93 -14.04
C ALA A 98 -10.74 -1.41 -14.04
N LEU A 99 -10.46 -0.81 -12.87
CA LEU A 99 -10.12 0.60 -12.76
C LEU A 99 -8.76 0.94 -13.39
N LEU A 100 -7.74 0.08 -13.24
CA LEU A 100 -6.44 0.29 -13.89
C LEU A 100 -6.56 0.43 -15.42
N ARG A 101 -7.46 -0.34 -16.04
CA ARG A 101 -7.72 -0.27 -17.50
C ARG A 101 -8.37 1.04 -17.95
N GLN A 102 -8.97 1.80 -17.02
CA GLN A 102 -9.62 3.08 -17.34
C GLN A 102 -8.66 4.26 -17.31
N ILE A 103 -7.40 4.06 -16.90
CA ILE A 103 -6.39 5.11 -16.88
C ILE A 103 -6.02 5.46 -18.33
N THR A 104 -6.26 6.72 -18.72
CA THR A 104 -5.99 7.23 -20.08
C THR A 104 -4.86 8.25 -20.15
N CYS A 105 -4.42 8.79 -19.00
CA CYS A 105 -3.30 9.71 -18.95
C CYS A 105 -1.95 8.97 -19.05
N ALA A 106 -0.92 9.70 -19.46
CA ALA A 106 0.45 9.20 -19.40
C ALA A 106 0.75 8.71 -17.98
N THR A 107 1.24 7.48 -17.86
CA THR A 107 1.48 6.83 -16.57
C THR A 107 2.87 6.22 -16.53
N CYS A 108 3.55 6.39 -15.39
CA CYS A 108 4.77 5.68 -15.08
C CYS A 108 4.59 4.92 -13.76
N VAL A 109 4.86 3.61 -13.79
CA VAL A 109 4.87 2.76 -12.61
C VAL A 109 6.33 2.50 -12.24
N ILE A 110 6.71 2.89 -11.03
CA ILE A 110 8.06 2.73 -10.48
C ILE A 110 8.01 1.72 -9.35
N THR A 111 8.78 0.64 -9.44
CA THR A 111 8.87 -0.41 -8.42
C THR A 111 10.31 -0.70 -8.03
N GLY A 112 10.51 -1.41 -6.92
CA GLY A 112 11.81 -1.87 -6.47
C GLY A 112 12.05 -3.34 -6.82
N SER A 113 13.28 -3.71 -7.17
CA SER A 113 13.63 -5.09 -7.48
C SER A 113 13.45 -6.06 -6.30
N GLU A 114 13.46 -5.53 -5.08
CA GLU A 114 13.35 -6.29 -3.82
C GLU A 114 11.96 -6.06 -3.17
N GLY A 115 10.96 -5.66 -3.97
CA GLY A 115 9.62 -5.36 -3.47
C GLY A 115 8.93 -6.53 -2.76
N LEU A 116 9.29 -7.78 -3.08
CA LEU A 116 8.74 -8.98 -2.45
C LEU A 116 9.10 -9.09 -0.97
N ASP A 117 10.29 -8.62 -0.57
CA ASP A 117 10.81 -8.77 0.80
C ASP A 117 9.89 -8.15 1.86
N TYR A 118 9.22 -7.05 1.51
CA TYR A 118 8.23 -6.41 2.37
C TYR A 118 7.05 -7.34 2.65
N TRP A 119 6.57 -8.05 1.62
CA TRP A 119 5.43 -8.96 1.75
C TRP A 119 5.78 -10.22 2.51
N LEU A 120 7.04 -10.68 2.46
CA LEU A 120 7.50 -11.85 3.22
C LEU A 120 7.35 -11.69 4.74
N LEU A 121 7.35 -10.45 5.25
CA LEU A 121 7.10 -10.16 6.67
C LEU A 121 5.67 -10.52 7.11
N MET A 122 4.72 -10.42 6.17
CA MET A 122 3.29 -10.70 6.41
C MET A 122 2.85 -12.04 5.83
N HIS A 123 3.54 -12.51 4.80
CA HIS A 123 3.22 -13.68 3.99
C HIS A 123 4.47 -14.53 3.74
N PRO A 124 4.99 -15.24 4.77
CA PRO A 124 6.19 -16.07 4.64
C PRO A 124 6.07 -17.16 3.55
N GLU A 125 4.85 -17.58 3.21
CA GLU A 125 4.54 -18.53 2.14
C GLU A 125 4.99 -18.05 0.75
N LEU A 126 5.22 -16.75 0.56
CA LEU A 126 5.73 -16.18 -0.68
C LEU A 126 7.23 -16.40 -0.88
N ALA A 127 7.93 -17.02 0.08
CA ALA A 127 9.34 -17.32 -0.03
C ALA A 127 9.67 -18.13 -1.29
N GLY A 128 10.67 -17.70 -2.05
CA GLY A 128 11.05 -18.32 -3.32
C GLY A 128 10.14 -18.00 -4.51
N GLN A 129 9.09 -17.19 -4.33
CA GLN A 129 8.14 -16.85 -5.40
C GLN A 129 8.50 -15.58 -6.17
N GLN A 130 9.76 -15.12 -6.12
CA GLN A 130 10.22 -13.87 -6.77
C GLN A 130 9.79 -13.79 -8.25
N ARG A 131 9.99 -14.87 -9.01
CA ARG A 131 9.62 -14.90 -10.43
C ARG A 131 8.12 -14.73 -10.65
N LEU A 132 7.29 -15.36 -9.82
CA LEU A 132 5.83 -15.25 -9.91
C LEU A 132 5.38 -13.83 -9.53
N TYR A 133 5.99 -13.26 -8.49
CA TYR A 133 5.75 -11.88 -8.08
C TYR A 133 6.06 -10.88 -9.21
N GLU A 134 7.21 -11.01 -9.86
CA GLU A 134 7.62 -10.16 -10.98
C GLU A 134 6.68 -10.31 -12.18
N GLN A 135 6.25 -11.54 -12.50
CA GLN A 135 5.30 -11.80 -13.57
C GLN A 135 3.93 -11.17 -13.29
N GLU A 136 3.45 -11.31 -12.06
CA GLU A 136 2.17 -10.74 -11.65
C GLU A 136 2.21 -9.21 -11.62
N LEU A 137 3.32 -8.62 -11.18
CA LEU A 137 3.54 -7.18 -11.24
C LEU A 137 3.53 -6.69 -12.70
N ALA A 138 4.28 -7.35 -13.59
CA ALA A 138 4.30 -7.01 -15.01
C ALA A 138 2.91 -7.11 -15.65
N ARG A 139 2.14 -8.16 -15.31
CA ARG A 139 0.76 -8.35 -15.79
C ARG A 139 -0.13 -7.18 -15.35
N ARG A 140 -0.04 -6.74 -14.08
CA ARG A 140 -0.83 -5.62 -13.55
C ARG A 140 -0.46 -4.30 -14.21
N VAL A 141 0.83 -4.03 -14.43
CA VAL A 141 1.27 -2.82 -15.14
C VAL A 141 0.75 -2.80 -16.57
N ALA A 142 0.74 -3.95 -17.25
CA ALA A 142 0.21 -4.07 -18.62
C ALA A 142 -1.29 -3.79 -18.74
N LEU A 143 -2.04 -3.71 -17.63
CA LEU A 143 -3.44 -3.28 -17.64
C LEU A 143 -3.59 -1.78 -17.94
N ILE A 144 -2.56 -0.98 -17.66
CA ILE A 144 -2.55 0.46 -17.91
C ILE A 144 -2.01 0.71 -19.32
N ALA A 145 -2.87 1.16 -20.23
CA ALA A 145 -2.51 1.37 -21.62
C ALA A 145 -1.35 2.37 -21.75
N GLY A 146 -0.25 1.94 -22.35
CA GLY A 146 0.93 2.78 -22.60
C GLY A 146 1.74 3.16 -21.36
N ALA A 147 1.54 2.49 -20.22
CA ALA A 147 2.33 2.75 -19.03
C ALA A 147 3.81 2.44 -19.23
N LYS A 148 4.68 3.34 -18.76
CA LYS A 148 6.12 3.06 -18.61
C LYS A 148 6.35 2.31 -17.30
N SER A 149 7.10 1.22 -17.34
CA SER A 149 7.50 0.46 -16.15
C SER A 149 8.99 0.67 -15.88
N ILE A 150 9.34 1.10 -14.68
CA ILE A 150 10.73 1.31 -14.23
C ILE A 150 10.95 0.50 -12.96
N VAL A 151 11.97 -0.35 -12.96
CA VAL A 151 12.39 -1.11 -11.79
C VAL A 151 13.69 -0.55 -11.26
N LEU A 152 13.66 -0.03 -10.03
CA LEU A 152 14.83 0.47 -9.32
C LEU A 152 15.56 -0.70 -8.65
N LYS A 153 16.79 -0.95 -9.10
CA LYS A 153 17.64 -2.02 -8.56
C LYS A 153 18.07 -1.69 -7.13
N GLY A 154 17.96 -2.68 -6.23
CA GLY A 154 18.35 -2.55 -4.82
C GLY A 154 17.33 -1.83 -3.94
N ALA A 155 16.18 -1.45 -4.49
CA ALA A 155 15.08 -0.86 -3.73
C ALA A 155 14.03 -1.92 -3.40
N GLY A 156 13.47 -1.84 -2.19
CA GLY A 156 12.36 -2.65 -1.71
C GLY A 156 11.01 -1.98 -2.01
N HIS A 157 10.02 -2.22 -1.15
CA HIS A 157 8.67 -1.68 -1.32
C HIS A 157 8.62 -0.14 -1.19
N MET A 158 9.38 0.42 -0.25
CA MET A 158 9.45 1.87 -0.02
C MET A 158 10.49 2.51 -0.95
N VAL A 159 10.29 2.43 -2.26
CA VAL A 159 11.28 2.84 -3.29
C VAL A 159 11.83 4.27 -3.11
N HIS A 160 11.00 5.18 -2.62
CA HIS A 160 11.35 6.58 -2.38
C HIS A 160 12.18 6.79 -1.09
N TYR A 161 12.21 5.81 -0.19
CA TYR A 161 13.12 5.78 0.96
C TYR A 161 14.40 5.03 0.63
N ASP A 162 14.30 3.93 -0.09
CA ASP A 162 15.43 3.05 -0.37
C ASP A 162 16.36 3.61 -1.46
N ALA A 163 15.80 4.30 -2.46
CA ALA A 163 16.55 4.85 -3.58
C ALA A 163 16.04 6.26 -3.96
N PRO A 164 16.13 7.25 -3.04
CA PRO A 164 15.49 8.57 -3.20
C PRO A 164 15.96 9.31 -4.46
N ASP A 165 17.26 9.26 -4.77
CA ASP A 165 17.82 9.95 -5.95
C ASP A 165 17.35 9.29 -7.25
N ALA A 166 17.43 7.96 -7.33
CA ALA A 166 17.01 7.21 -8.51
C ALA A 166 15.50 7.32 -8.74
N PHE A 167 14.70 7.30 -7.67
CA PHE A 167 13.27 7.55 -7.72
C PHE A 167 12.97 8.97 -8.22
N SER A 168 13.63 9.98 -7.67
CA SER A 168 13.43 11.38 -8.06
C SER A 168 13.80 11.61 -9.52
N GLN A 169 14.92 11.04 -9.98
CA GLN A 169 15.32 11.12 -11.38
C GLN A 169 14.29 10.46 -12.31
N ALA A 170 13.81 9.26 -11.98
CA ALA A 170 12.79 8.58 -12.78
C ALA A 170 11.49 9.39 -12.89
N VAL A 171 11.08 10.06 -11.81
CA VAL A 171 9.92 10.97 -11.81
C VAL A 171 10.18 12.19 -12.70
N LEU A 172 11.33 12.84 -12.57
CA LEU A 172 11.68 14.03 -13.36
C LEU A 172 11.80 13.72 -14.86
N ASP A 173 12.41 12.59 -15.21
CA ASP A 173 12.53 12.13 -16.60
C ASP A 173 11.15 11.88 -17.21
N PHE A 174 10.26 11.26 -16.45
CA PHE A 174 8.89 11.01 -16.89
C PHE A 174 8.13 12.32 -17.12
N LEU A 175 8.15 13.24 -16.14
CA LEU A 175 7.45 14.53 -16.23
C LEU A 175 7.98 15.38 -17.39
N SER A 176 9.29 15.38 -17.62
CA SER A 176 9.93 16.12 -18.72
C SER A 176 9.54 15.56 -20.09
N ALA A 177 9.45 14.22 -20.22
CA ALA A 177 9.04 13.58 -21.46
C ALA A 177 7.52 13.74 -21.75
N SER A 178 6.71 13.95 -20.73
CA SER A 178 5.25 14.13 -20.85
C SER A 178 4.82 15.57 -21.08
N ASN A 179 5.73 16.54 -20.96
CA ASN A 179 5.48 17.94 -21.24
C ASN A 179 6.33 18.40 -22.44
N PRO A 180 5.97 18.02 -23.68
CA PRO A 180 6.63 18.56 -24.86
C PRO A 180 6.24 20.05 -24.93
N HIS A 181 7.22 20.91 -24.70
CA HIS A 181 7.15 22.31 -25.13
C HIS A 181 6.98 22.39 -26.65
#